data_AF-A0ABD5YM65-F1
#
_entry.id   AF-A0ABD5YM65-F1
#
_cell.length_a   1.000
_cell.length_b   1.000
_cell.length_c   1.000
_cell.angle_alpha   90.00
_cell.angle_beta   90.00
_cell.angle_gamma   90.00
#
_symmetry.space_group_name_H-M   'P 1'
#
loop_
_entity.id
_entity.type
_entity.pdbx_description
1 polymer ?
#
loop_
_entity_poly.entity_id
_entity_poly.type
_entity_poly.pdbx_seq_one_letter_code
_entity_poly.pdbx_strand_id
1 'polypeptide(L)'
;MITGNGLDGTCTDTVSLLDVHQTVLDIADVDGGARGRSLLEEGDENEYLTEYLGLTSWSERKLHQNGFDDQIEQYNEQLRGYVTQSGSYGYQTQDEFIATDDESVSDLQHRLDQLVSELDIRAVETDNDVPDEIKEQLEHLGYA
;
A
#
# COMPACT_ATOMS: atom_id res chain seq x y z
N MET A 1 -4.70 -14.65 4.48
CA MET A 1 -5.09 -15.90 5.16
C MET A 1 -3.96 -16.28 6.10
N ILE A 2 -4.26 -16.48 7.38
CA ILE A 2 -3.31 -16.92 8.39
C ILE A 2 -3.75 -18.32 8.83
N THR A 3 -2.83 -19.27 8.92
CA THR A 3 -3.12 -20.66 9.29
C THR A 3 -2.12 -21.12 10.33
N GLY A 4 -2.59 -21.79 11.38
CA GLY A 4 -1.72 -22.28 12.45
C GLY A 4 -2.50 -23.05 13.52
N ASN A 5 -1.79 -23.66 14.44
CA ASN A 5 -2.41 -24.37 15.56
C ASN A 5 -3.06 -23.37 16.52
N GLY A 6 -4.34 -23.57 16.83
CA GLY A 6 -5.12 -22.65 17.69
C GLY A 6 -5.61 -21.39 16.99
N LEU A 7 -5.55 -21.33 15.64
CA LEU A 7 -6.12 -20.25 14.84
C LEU A 7 -7.34 -20.78 14.08
N ASP A 8 -8.51 -20.35 14.53
CA ASP A 8 -9.80 -20.73 13.96
C ASP A 8 -10.65 -19.48 13.73
N GLY A 9 -11.45 -19.45 12.65
CA GLY A 9 -12.43 -18.39 12.41
C GLY A 9 -12.32 -17.73 11.04
N THR A 10 -13.22 -16.78 10.83
CA THR A 10 -13.29 -15.96 9.61
C THR A 10 -13.68 -14.55 10.00
N CYS A 11 -13.01 -13.57 9.40
CA CYS A 11 -13.29 -12.15 9.56
C CYS A 11 -13.49 -11.55 8.15
N THR A 12 -14.45 -10.64 8.04
CA THR A 12 -14.76 -9.90 6.80
C THR A 12 -14.42 -8.41 6.92
N ASP A 13 -13.84 -8.00 8.04
CA ASP A 13 -13.50 -6.62 8.30
C ASP A 13 -12.36 -6.19 7.37
N THR A 14 -12.36 -4.91 6.99
CA THR A 14 -11.26 -4.33 6.23
C THR A 14 -10.02 -4.25 7.12
N VAL A 15 -8.92 -4.82 6.61
CA VAL A 15 -7.61 -4.89 7.27
C VAL A 15 -6.52 -4.37 6.35
N SER A 16 -5.39 -3.97 6.95
CA SER A 16 -4.20 -3.54 6.21
C SER A 16 -3.15 -4.65 6.16
N LEU A 17 -2.34 -4.67 5.10
CA LEU A 17 -1.15 -5.52 5.06
C LEU A 17 -0.15 -5.18 6.18
N LEU A 18 -0.18 -3.95 6.71
CA LEU A 18 0.65 -3.53 7.83
C LEU A 18 0.30 -4.27 9.14
N ASP A 19 -0.93 -4.77 9.26
CA ASP A 19 -1.42 -5.50 10.44
C ASP A 19 -0.77 -6.89 10.56
N VAL A 20 -0.29 -7.44 9.44
CA VAL A 20 0.38 -8.75 9.40
C VAL A 20 1.62 -8.75 10.31
N HIS A 21 2.39 -7.67 10.33
CA HIS A 21 3.61 -7.61 11.15
C HIS A 21 3.28 -7.70 12.64
N GLN A 22 2.34 -6.89 13.13
CA GLN A 22 1.93 -6.94 14.54
C GLN A 22 1.31 -8.29 14.89
N THR A 23 0.46 -8.82 14.02
CA THR A 23 -0.17 -10.13 14.22
C THR A 23 0.86 -11.25 14.39
N VAL A 24 1.94 -11.24 13.60
CA VAL A 24 3.02 -12.24 13.73
C VAL A 24 3.78 -12.08 15.05
N LEU A 25 4.01 -10.85 15.50
CA LEU A 25 4.66 -10.57 16.79
C LEU A 25 3.81 -11.10 17.96
N ASP A 26 2.49 -10.89 17.91
CA ASP A 26 1.58 -11.34 18.97
C ASP A 26 1.50 -12.88 19.03
N ILE A 27 1.44 -13.56 17.88
CA ILE A 27 1.49 -15.03 17.82
C ILE A 27 2.80 -15.55 18.44
N ALA A 28 3.89 -14.82 18.27
CA ALA A 28 5.21 -15.19 18.76
C ALA A 28 5.46 -14.80 20.23
N ASP A 29 4.54 -14.05 20.87
CA ASP A 29 4.70 -13.47 22.20
C ASP A 29 5.97 -12.59 22.29
N VAL A 30 6.19 -11.75 21.26
CA VAL A 30 7.35 -10.86 21.14
C VAL A 30 6.90 -9.41 21.13
N ASP A 31 7.45 -8.59 22.04
CA ASP A 31 7.26 -7.15 22.02
C ASP A 31 8.00 -6.48 20.84
N GLY A 32 7.31 -5.62 20.10
CA GLY A 32 7.89 -4.85 19.00
C GLY A 32 7.07 -3.64 18.61
N GLY A 33 7.69 -2.70 17.88
CA GLY A 33 7.01 -1.54 17.32
C GLY A 33 6.53 -1.83 15.90
N ALA A 34 5.28 -2.26 15.74
CA ALA A 34 4.63 -2.31 14.43
C ALA A 34 3.80 -1.04 14.18
N ARG A 35 3.55 -0.75 12.90
CA ARG A 35 2.64 0.33 12.48
C ARG A 35 1.19 -0.12 12.41
N GLY A 36 0.96 -1.40 12.13
CA GLY A 36 -0.38 -2.00 12.10
C GLY A 36 -0.79 -2.58 13.45
N ARG A 37 -2.00 -3.13 13.50
CA ARG A 37 -2.58 -3.76 14.70
C ARG A 37 -2.60 -5.29 14.60
N SER A 38 -2.88 -5.96 15.71
CA SER A 38 -3.16 -7.39 15.70
C SER A 38 -4.46 -7.68 14.96
N LEU A 39 -4.48 -8.77 14.19
CA LEU A 39 -5.70 -9.34 13.60
C LEU A 39 -6.29 -10.47 14.46
N LEU A 40 -5.70 -10.75 15.62
CA LEU A 40 -6.23 -11.75 16.58
C LEU A 40 -7.30 -11.17 17.50
N GLU A 41 -7.35 -9.84 17.60
CA GLU A 41 -8.31 -9.10 18.42
C GLU A 41 -9.47 -8.59 17.53
N GLU A 42 -10.61 -8.28 18.14
CA GLU A 42 -11.73 -7.66 17.41
C GLU A 42 -11.29 -6.31 16.85
N GLY A 43 -11.58 -6.10 15.57
CA GLY A 43 -11.18 -4.90 14.87
C GLY A 43 -12.08 -3.72 15.19
N ASP A 44 -11.50 -2.61 15.61
CA ASP A 44 -12.11 -1.28 15.44
C ASP A 44 -12.29 -0.94 13.95
N GLU A 45 -13.35 -0.19 13.65
CA GLU A 45 -13.60 0.40 12.34
C GLU A 45 -12.52 1.47 12.08
N ASN A 46 -11.59 1.17 11.17
CA ASN A 46 -10.47 2.05 10.86
C ASN A 46 -10.52 2.58 9.44
N GLU A 47 -9.96 3.78 9.29
CA GLU A 47 -9.67 4.42 8.02
C GLU A 47 -8.29 3.97 7.54
N TYR A 48 -8.15 3.66 6.24
CA TYR A 48 -6.88 3.24 5.67
C TYR A 48 -6.50 4.07 4.44
N LEU A 49 -5.22 4.42 4.33
CA LEU A 49 -4.65 5.03 3.13
C LEU A 49 -3.92 3.99 2.29
N THR A 50 -4.08 4.08 0.97
CA THR A 50 -3.30 3.32 0.00
C THR A 50 -2.46 4.27 -0.84
N GLU A 51 -1.31 3.80 -1.29
CA GLU A 51 -0.38 4.59 -2.10
C GLU A 51 0.10 3.79 -3.30
N TYR A 52 0.21 4.46 -4.43
CA TYR A 52 0.91 4.02 -5.63
C TYR A 52 2.08 4.97 -5.84
N LEU A 53 3.30 4.43 -5.83
CA LEU A 53 4.56 5.18 -5.95
C LEU A 53 5.23 4.98 -7.31
N GLY A 54 4.42 4.66 -8.31
CA GLY A 54 4.89 4.45 -9.67
C GLY A 54 5.21 3.00 -10.03
N LEU A 55 5.93 2.85 -11.13
CA LEU A 55 6.23 1.55 -11.71
C LEU A 55 7.28 0.80 -10.87
N THR A 56 7.09 -0.51 -10.75
CA THR A 56 8.18 -1.39 -10.30
C THR A 56 9.24 -1.49 -11.39
N SER A 57 10.50 -1.71 -11.01
CA SER A 57 11.62 -1.88 -11.96
C SER A 57 11.34 -2.97 -13.01
N TRP A 58 10.62 -4.02 -12.63
CA TRP A 58 10.21 -5.08 -13.55
C TRP A 58 9.21 -4.58 -14.59
N SER A 59 8.19 -3.82 -14.16
CA SER A 59 7.19 -3.22 -15.06
C SER A 59 7.83 -2.22 -16.02
N GLU A 60 8.74 -1.39 -15.51
CA GLU A 60 9.51 -0.42 -16.30
C GLU A 60 10.38 -1.12 -17.36
N ARG A 61 11.16 -2.14 -16.97
CA ARG A 61 11.97 -2.93 -17.90
C ARG A 61 11.12 -3.56 -18.99
N LYS A 62 9.92 -4.05 -18.65
CA LYS A 62 8.99 -4.63 -19.62
C LYS A 62 8.47 -3.57 -20.58
N LEU A 63 8.14 -2.36 -20.13
CA LEU A 63 7.72 -1.28 -21.01
C LEU A 63 8.84 -0.86 -21.97
N HIS A 64 10.07 -0.70 -21.48
CA HIS A 64 11.26 -0.46 -22.31
C HIS A 64 11.44 -1.53 -23.40
N GLN A 65 11.36 -2.81 -23.04
CA GLN A 65 11.50 -3.92 -24.01
C GLN A 65 10.42 -3.93 -25.08
N ASN A 66 9.26 -3.34 -24.80
CA ASN A 66 8.14 -3.23 -25.75
C ASN A 66 8.10 -1.88 -26.48
N GLY A 67 9.10 -1.00 -26.27
CA GLY A 67 9.24 0.29 -26.96
C GLY A 67 8.26 1.36 -26.49
N PHE A 68 7.87 1.31 -25.20
CA PHE A 68 6.97 2.29 -24.58
C PHE A 68 7.72 3.27 -23.66
N ASP A 69 8.97 3.61 -23.97
CA ASP A 69 9.83 4.49 -23.19
C ASP A 69 9.17 5.83 -22.86
N ASP A 70 8.52 6.44 -23.87
CA ASP A 70 7.86 7.75 -23.75
C ASP A 70 6.63 7.75 -22.80
N GLN A 71 6.15 6.56 -22.42
CA GLN A 71 4.99 6.38 -21.56
C GLN A 71 5.35 6.07 -20.11
N ILE A 72 6.62 5.85 -19.79
CA ILE A 72 7.05 5.46 -18.43
C ILE A 72 6.82 6.61 -17.45
N GLU A 73 7.16 7.83 -17.86
CA GLU A 73 7.14 9.00 -16.99
C GLU A 73 5.73 9.36 -16.49
N GLN A 74 4.69 9.11 -17.30
CA GLN A 74 3.31 9.34 -16.90
C GLN A 74 2.86 8.43 -15.73
N TYR A 75 3.54 7.29 -15.52
CA TYR A 75 3.23 6.38 -14.43
C TYR A 75 4.10 6.63 -13.19
N ASN A 76 5.00 7.62 -13.18
CA ASN A 76 5.85 7.92 -12.03
C ASN A 76 5.23 8.92 -11.04
N GLU A 77 3.97 9.30 -11.24
CA GLU A 77 3.25 10.14 -10.30
C GLU A 77 2.72 9.34 -9.11
N GLN A 78 2.84 9.93 -7.91
CA GLN A 78 2.24 9.35 -6.72
C GLN A 78 0.72 9.48 -6.79
N LEU A 79 0.02 8.34 -6.70
CA LEU A 79 -1.44 8.31 -6.57
C LEU A 79 -1.80 7.74 -5.20
N ARG A 80 -2.97 8.13 -4.69
CA ARG A 80 -3.44 7.74 -3.36
C ARG A 80 -4.85 7.20 -3.42
N GLY A 81 -5.15 6.32 -2.47
CA GLY A 81 -6.50 5.86 -2.20
C GLY A 81 -6.81 5.86 -0.72
N TYR A 82 -8.08 5.64 -0.43
CA TYR A 82 -8.66 5.80 0.89
C TYR A 82 -9.79 4.80 1.06
N VAL A 83 -9.76 4.05 2.17
CA VAL A 83 -10.82 3.15 2.59
C VAL A 83 -11.47 3.71 3.85
N THR A 84 -12.80 3.85 3.83
CA THR A 84 -13.59 4.31 4.98
C THR A 84 -13.76 3.21 6.02
N GLN A 85 -14.21 3.62 7.20
CA GLN A 85 -14.66 2.73 8.27
C GLN A 85 -15.76 1.77 7.84
N SER A 86 -16.66 2.20 6.94
CA SER A 86 -17.73 1.37 6.39
C SER A 86 -17.26 0.42 5.29
N GLY A 87 -15.98 0.46 4.93
CA GLY A 87 -15.38 -0.38 3.91
C GLY A 87 -15.49 0.16 2.47
N SER A 88 -16.04 1.37 2.28
CA SER A 88 -16.08 2.01 0.97
C SER A 88 -14.69 2.41 0.52
N TYR A 89 -14.39 2.27 -0.76
CA TYR A 89 -13.06 2.58 -1.30
C TYR A 89 -13.11 3.67 -2.38
N GLY A 90 -12.16 4.61 -2.31
CA GLY A 90 -11.92 5.59 -3.35
C GLY A 90 -10.43 5.74 -3.66
N TYR A 91 -10.08 6.00 -4.91
CA TYR A 91 -8.69 6.11 -5.33
C TYR A 91 -8.47 7.06 -6.50
N GLN A 92 -7.28 7.64 -6.54
CA GLN A 92 -6.81 8.46 -7.63
C GLN A 92 -6.31 7.60 -8.79
N THR A 93 -6.65 8.05 -9.99
CA THR A 93 -6.05 7.64 -11.26
C THR A 93 -5.27 8.82 -11.84
N GLN A 94 -4.65 8.65 -13.01
CA GLN A 94 -3.97 9.75 -13.70
C GLN A 94 -4.94 10.87 -14.12
N ASP A 95 -6.22 10.54 -14.35
CA ASP A 95 -7.19 11.49 -14.89
C ASP A 95 -8.18 11.99 -13.84
N GLU A 96 -8.61 11.11 -12.93
CA GLU A 96 -9.71 11.40 -12.01
C GLU A 96 -9.67 10.57 -10.71
N PHE A 97 -10.53 10.92 -9.77
CA PHE A 97 -10.80 10.14 -8.57
C PHE A 97 -12.01 9.23 -8.78
N ILE A 98 -11.87 7.95 -8.44
CA ILE A 98 -12.90 6.92 -8.62
C ILE A 98 -13.35 6.41 -7.25
N ALA A 99 -14.66 6.28 -7.04
CA ALA A 99 -15.25 5.57 -5.90
C ALA A 99 -15.82 4.22 -6.35
N THR A 100 -15.69 3.18 -5.52
CA THR A 100 -16.20 1.84 -5.82
C THR A 100 -17.67 1.64 -5.44
N ASP A 101 -18.18 2.47 -4.54
CA ASP A 101 -19.49 2.33 -3.92
C ASP A 101 -20.36 3.57 -4.16
N ASP A 102 -21.64 3.51 -3.75
CA ASP A 102 -22.60 4.62 -3.91
C ASP A 102 -22.30 5.86 -3.03
N GLU A 103 -21.18 5.85 -2.32
CA GLU A 103 -20.72 6.98 -1.52
C GLU A 103 -20.26 8.14 -2.41
N SER A 104 -20.45 9.37 -1.93
CA SER A 104 -20.12 10.55 -2.74
C SER A 104 -18.61 10.62 -3.00
N VAL A 105 -18.23 10.60 -4.28
CA VAL A 105 -16.86 10.84 -4.75
C VAL A 105 -16.26 12.09 -4.11
N SER A 106 -17.04 13.16 -3.97
CA SER A 106 -16.56 14.41 -3.37
C SER A 106 -16.16 14.25 -1.91
N ASP A 107 -16.90 13.43 -1.16
CA ASP A 107 -16.72 13.30 0.29
C ASP A 107 -15.51 12.41 0.57
N LEU A 108 -15.36 11.32 -0.19
CA LEU A 108 -14.18 10.46 -0.15
C LEU A 108 -12.91 11.21 -0.52
N GLN A 109 -12.95 11.99 -1.61
CA GLN A 109 -11.81 12.78 -2.04
C GLN A 109 -11.45 13.84 -1.01
N HIS A 110 -12.44 14.54 -0.44
CA HIS A 110 -12.18 15.55 0.60
C HIS A 110 -11.57 14.94 1.86
N ARG A 111 -12.04 13.76 2.28
CA ARG A 111 -11.49 13.04 3.43
C ARG A 111 -10.06 12.56 3.18
N LEU A 112 -9.78 12.04 1.97
CA LEU A 112 -8.43 11.69 1.56
C LEU A 112 -7.49 12.89 1.65
N ASP A 113 -7.86 14.03 1.06
CA ASP A 113 -7.04 15.24 1.05
C ASP A 113 -6.72 15.72 2.48
N GLN A 114 -7.71 15.63 3.38
CA GLN A 114 -7.52 15.95 4.79
C GLN A 114 -6.48 15.02 5.43
N LEU A 115 -6.66 13.70 5.34
CA LEU A 115 -5.75 12.71 5.94
C LEU A 115 -4.33 12.85 5.39
N VAL A 116 -4.18 13.11 4.10
CA VAL A 116 -2.88 13.32 3.46
C VAL A 116 -2.21 14.59 3.97
N SER A 117 -2.96 15.67 4.20
CA SER A 117 -2.41 16.91 4.75
C SER A 117 -1.89 16.77 6.18
N GLU A 118 -2.37 15.77 6.92
CA GLU A 118 -1.96 15.44 8.28
C GLU A 118 -0.72 14.53 8.34
N LEU A 119 -0.29 13.96 7.20
CA LEU A 119 0.89 13.11 7.13
C LEU A 119 2.19 13.91 7.29
N ASP A 120 3.03 13.48 8.23
CA ASP A 120 4.41 13.96 8.36
C ASP A 120 5.31 13.26 7.33
N ILE A 121 5.27 13.76 6.09
CA ILE A 121 6.03 13.18 4.97
C ILE A 121 7.46 13.69 5.01
N ARG A 122 8.42 12.77 5.17
CA ARG A 122 9.84 13.07 5.03
C ARG A 122 10.18 13.30 3.56
N ALA A 123 10.72 14.48 3.23
CA ALA A 123 11.36 14.71 1.94
C ALA A 123 12.68 13.93 1.86
N VAL A 124 12.80 13.06 0.86
CA VAL A 124 14.04 12.33 0.55
C VAL A 124 14.40 12.69 -0.88
N GLU A 125 15.64 13.14 -1.10
CA GLU A 125 16.14 13.38 -2.46
C GLU A 125 16.27 12.04 -3.18
N THR A 126 15.65 11.93 -4.36
CA THR A 126 15.67 10.74 -5.22
C THR A 126 17.03 10.62 -5.92
N ASP A 127 18.10 10.44 -5.15
CA ASP A 127 19.39 9.97 -5.66
C ASP A 127 19.52 8.50 -5.22
N ASN A 128 18.62 7.67 -5.75
CA ASN A 128 18.55 6.23 -5.48
C ASN A 128 19.34 5.47 -6.53
N ASP A 129 20.60 5.84 -6.75
CA ASP A 129 21.49 5.02 -7.56
C ASP A 129 21.81 3.75 -6.76
N VAL A 130 20.96 2.75 -6.91
CA VAL A 130 21.10 1.45 -6.23
C VAL A 130 22.39 0.81 -6.76
N PRO A 131 23.37 0.51 -5.90
CA PRO A 131 24.62 -0.10 -6.35
C PRO A 131 24.36 -1.37 -7.15
N ASP A 132 25.12 -1.60 -8.21
CA ASP A 132 24.89 -2.72 -9.13
C ASP A 132 24.93 -4.09 -8.44
N GLU A 133 25.71 -4.22 -7.35
CA GLU A 133 25.76 -5.41 -6.51
C GLU A 133 24.39 -5.73 -5.85
N ILE A 134 23.65 -4.71 -5.42
CA ILE A 134 22.30 -4.87 -4.87
C ILE A 134 21.30 -5.22 -5.97
N LYS A 135 21.46 -4.67 -7.18
CA LYS A 135 20.63 -5.03 -8.34
C LYS A 135 20.79 -6.50 -8.71
N GLU A 136 22.03 -6.99 -8.82
CA GLU A 136 22.31 -8.40 -9.11
C GLU A 136 21.75 -9.33 -8.02
N GLN A 137 21.82 -8.92 -6.75
CA GLN A 137 21.27 -9.69 -5.65
C GLN A 137 19.73 -9.74 -5.70
N LEU A 138 19.08 -8.63 -6.06
CA LEU A 138 17.63 -8.57 -6.25
C LEU A 138 17.18 -9.43 -7.45
N GLU A 139 17.92 -9.42 -8.57
CA GLU A 139 17.66 -10.31 -9.71
C GLU A 139 17.77 -11.79 -9.30
N HIS A 140 18.79 -12.15 -8.50
CA HIS A 140 18.96 -13.52 -8.02
C HIS A 140 17.81 -14.01 -7.13
N LEU A 141 17.22 -13.09 -6.35
CA LEU A 141 16.07 -13.35 -5.50
C LEU A 141 14.73 -13.25 -6.26
N GLY A 142 14.75 -12.88 -7.54
CA GLY A 142 13.57 -12.77 -8.40
C GLY A 142 12.79 -11.47 -8.24
N TYR A 143 13.39 -10.43 -7.66
CA TYR A 143 12.77 -9.13 -7.44
C TYR A 143 13.13 -8.07 -8.51
N ALA A 144 14.07 -8.35 -9.42
CA ALA A 144 14.47 -7.50 -10.55
C ALA A 144 14.60 -8.31 -11.86
#